data_AF-A0A7W3MUY2-F1
#
_entry.id   AF-A0A7W3MUY2-F1
#
_cell.length_a   1.000
_cell.length_b   1.000
_cell.length_c   1.000
_cell.angle_alpha   90.00
_cell.angle_beta   90.00
_cell.angle_gamma   90.00
#
_symmetry.space_group_name_H-M   'P 1'
#
loop_
_entity.id
_entity.type
_entity.pdbx_description
1 polymer ?
#
loop_
_entity_poly.entity_id
_entity_poly.type
_entity_poly.pdbx_seq_one_letter_code
_entity_poly.pdbx_strand_id
1 'polypeptide(L)'
;MSREAVDHALATLHDERERISASLLDLENHHGHRLLKGARLTGGTRDSWERAQAALTFLWRLFDAYQNVCQDVLDKAAGLGRRRPNEATLRELTDLLTGPSVESPHGEIPLRRRTLLGPARERYTLDEAKERMTAAYQEVIELVSAVDAAWEALLGPLDAAEEEWRETVRLAQSLGEGRNAELDRIGRELAAAGQTVRTDPLALVRDGRADPGRIETLREDLAAVRGSLAEAARLRAGYDGRVAALEAGLGALAQAVADARSAHRTVQVKIADPGVPEPADPVPVLRERLDSLAALRAAGRWPDLAARLAELEAGVAGAREQAERARALSAGLLERRDELRGRLDAYRVKAARLGFAEHDELARLQERARALLWTAPCDLRQATVVLAEYQRVLRSLETGTD
;
A
#
# COMPACT_ATOMS: atom_id res chain seq x y z
N MET A 1 61.48 -41.17 -16.64
CA MET A 1 61.44 -40.70 -15.24
C MET A 1 61.99 -41.77 -14.29
N SER A 2 62.39 -41.45 -13.05
CA SER A 2 62.69 -42.46 -12.02
C SER A 2 61.39 -43.08 -11.46
N ARG A 3 61.44 -44.26 -10.82
CA ARG A 3 60.24 -44.93 -10.27
C ARG A 3 59.49 -44.05 -9.27
N GLU A 4 60.20 -43.44 -8.33
CA GLU A 4 59.62 -42.54 -7.34
C GLU A 4 58.96 -41.32 -7.99
N ALA A 5 59.54 -40.80 -9.09
CA ALA A 5 58.95 -39.70 -9.84
C ALA A 5 57.68 -40.12 -10.60
N VAL A 6 57.60 -41.37 -11.09
CA VAL A 6 56.38 -41.91 -11.71
C VAL A 6 55.30 -42.13 -10.65
N ASP A 7 55.62 -42.74 -9.50
CA ASP A 7 54.67 -42.96 -8.41
C ASP A 7 54.09 -41.63 -7.87
N HIS A 8 54.93 -40.59 -7.76
CA HIS A 8 54.49 -39.25 -7.39
C HIS A 8 53.59 -38.60 -8.47
N ALA A 9 53.95 -38.73 -9.75
CA ALA A 9 53.13 -38.22 -10.85
C ALA A 9 51.75 -38.90 -10.91
N LEU A 10 51.67 -40.20 -10.62
CA LEU A 10 50.41 -40.94 -10.56
C LEU A 10 49.49 -40.48 -9.42
N ALA A 11 50.06 -40.23 -8.23
CA ALA A 11 49.30 -39.70 -7.10
C ALA A 11 48.74 -38.30 -7.42
N THR A 12 49.57 -37.42 -7.96
CA THR A 12 49.14 -36.07 -8.40
C THR A 12 48.04 -36.15 -9.44
N LEU A 13 48.17 -37.03 -10.44
CA LEU A 13 47.18 -37.21 -11.50
C LEU A 13 45.81 -37.67 -10.96
N HIS A 14 45.83 -38.58 -9.99
CA HIS A 14 44.61 -39.04 -9.32
C HIS A 14 43.92 -37.90 -8.55
N ASP A 15 44.66 -37.16 -7.74
CA ASP A 15 44.11 -36.04 -6.95
C ASP A 15 43.60 -34.90 -7.84
N GLU A 16 44.25 -34.66 -8.97
CA GLU A 16 43.78 -33.70 -9.98
C GLU A 16 42.47 -34.17 -10.63
N ARG A 17 42.36 -35.45 -10.98
CA ARG A 17 41.12 -36.01 -11.56
C ARG A 17 39.94 -35.84 -10.62
N GLU A 18 40.09 -36.16 -9.34
CA GLU A 18 39.03 -36.01 -8.34
C GLU A 18 38.61 -34.55 -8.17
N ARG A 19 39.57 -33.62 -8.13
CA ARG A 19 39.28 -32.17 -8.04
C ARG A 19 38.51 -31.64 -9.24
N ILE A 20 38.89 -32.04 -10.45
CA ILE A 20 38.19 -31.64 -11.68
C ILE A 20 36.77 -32.20 -11.67
N SER A 21 36.60 -33.48 -11.31
CA SER A 21 35.28 -34.12 -11.18
C SER A 21 34.36 -33.37 -10.21
N ALA A 22 34.88 -33.02 -9.02
CA ALA A 22 34.13 -32.26 -8.02
C ALA A 22 33.71 -30.87 -8.53
N SER A 23 34.62 -30.15 -9.20
CA SER A 23 34.32 -28.82 -9.74
C SER A 23 33.25 -28.85 -10.84
N LEU A 24 33.24 -29.89 -11.69
CA LEU A 24 32.20 -30.06 -12.70
C LEU A 24 30.82 -30.32 -12.06
N LEU A 25 30.78 -31.10 -10.98
CA LEU A 25 29.55 -31.35 -10.24
C LEU A 25 29.03 -30.07 -9.55
N ASP A 26 29.93 -29.27 -8.98
CA ASP A 26 29.59 -27.98 -8.37
C ASP A 26 29.00 -27.00 -9.40
N LEU A 27 29.57 -26.96 -10.62
CA LEU A 27 29.05 -26.17 -11.73
C LEU A 27 27.63 -26.59 -12.13
N GLU A 28 27.35 -27.89 -12.24
CA GLU A 28 26.00 -28.36 -12.56
C GLU A 28 24.97 -27.99 -11.49
N ASN A 29 25.40 -28.00 -10.22
CA ASN A 29 24.59 -27.63 -9.06
C ASN A 29 24.43 -26.12 -8.84
N HIS A 30 25.21 -25.30 -9.55
CA HIS A 30 25.16 -23.85 -9.44
C HIS A 30 23.75 -23.31 -9.71
N HIS A 31 23.31 -22.33 -8.91
CA HIS A 31 21.96 -21.77 -9.00
C HIS A 31 21.67 -21.18 -10.39
N GLY A 32 22.51 -20.25 -10.85
CA GLY A 32 22.41 -19.69 -12.21
C GLY A 32 22.37 -20.71 -13.34
N HIS A 33 23.10 -21.83 -13.24
CA HIS A 33 23.07 -22.90 -14.25
C HIS A 33 21.69 -23.58 -14.32
N ARG A 34 21.09 -23.89 -13.16
CA ARG A 34 19.74 -24.47 -13.09
C ARG A 34 18.67 -23.52 -13.61
N LEU A 35 18.80 -22.23 -13.30
CA LEU A 35 17.88 -21.21 -13.80
C LEU A 35 17.98 -21.05 -15.32
N LEU A 36 19.20 -20.95 -15.88
CA LEU A 36 19.44 -20.86 -17.33
C LEU A 36 18.87 -22.07 -18.09
N LYS A 37 18.99 -23.28 -17.52
CA LYS A 37 18.45 -24.51 -18.12
C LYS A 37 16.91 -24.52 -18.17
N GLY A 38 16.23 -23.87 -17.22
CA GLY A 38 14.77 -23.79 -17.15
C GLY A 38 14.16 -22.56 -17.84
N ALA A 39 14.96 -21.53 -18.11
CA ALA A 39 14.49 -20.27 -18.65
C ALA A 39 14.31 -20.29 -20.18
N ARG A 40 13.35 -19.52 -20.68
CA ARG A 40 13.23 -19.21 -22.11
C ARG A 40 14.10 -18.00 -22.42
N LEU A 41 15.33 -18.24 -22.84
CA LEU A 41 16.32 -17.19 -23.09
C LEU A 41 16.15 -16.56 -24.47
N THR A 42 16.41 -15.26 -24.56
CA THR A 42 16.40 -14.46 -25.79
C THR A 42 17.65 -13.59 -25.89
N GLY A 43 17.94 -13.05 -27.08
CA GLY A 43 18.96 -12.04 -27.28
C GLY A 43 20.37 -12.46 -26.86
N GLY A 44 21.12 -11.53 -26.27
CA GLY A 44 22.53 -11.71 -25.95
C GLY A 44 22.77 -12.79 -24.89
N THR A 45 21.83 -12.95 -23.96
CA THR A 45 21.88 -14.02 -22.95
C THR A 45 21.75 -15.39 -23.59
N ARG A 46 20.83 -15.56 -24.55
CA ARG A 46 20.69 -16.84 -25.29
C ARG A 46 21.96 -17.17 -26.06
N ASP A 47 22.49 -16.21 -26.83
CA ASP A 47 23.64 -16.45 -27.69
C ASP A 47 24.90 -16.76 -26.85
N SER A 48 25.01 -16.17 -25.66
CA SER A 48 26.09 -16.48 -24.70
C SER A 48 25.89 -17.84 -24.04
N TRP A 49 24.65 -18.19 -23.71
CA TRP A 49 24.31 -19.51 -23.16
C TRP A 49 24.57 -20.65 -24.15
N GLU A 50 24.21 -20.48 -25.43
CA GLU A 50 24.51 -21.48 -26.46
C GLU A 50 26.02 -21.73 -26.62
N ARG A 51 26.84 -20.67 -26.55
CA ARG A 51 28.30 -20.79 -26.53
C ARG A 51 28.80 -21.53 -25.28
N ALA A 52 28.29 -21.18 -24.10
CA ALA A 52 28.63 -21.87 -22.86
C ALA A 52 28.19 -23.34 -22.87
N GLN A 53 27.05 -23.68 -23.49
CA GLN A 53 26.63 -25.08 -23.66
C GLN A 53 27.56 -25.87 -24.58
N ALA A 54 28.04 -25.24 -25.65
CA ALA A 54 29.05 -25.83 -26.52
C ALA A 54 30.38 -26.04 -25.78
N ALA A 55 30.82 -25.04 -25.00
CA ALA A 55 32.01 -25.13 -24.15
C ALA A 55 31.87 -26.23 -23.08
N LEU A 56 30.71 -26.34 -22.43
CA LEU A 56 30.40 -27.38 -21.46
C LEU A 56 30.39 -28.78 -22.11
N THR A 57 29.83 -28.90 -23.32
CA THR A 57 29.86 -30.17 -24.08
C THR A 57 31.29 -30.56 -24.45
N PHE A 58 32.11 -29.58 -24.86
CA PHE A 58 33.53 -29.79 -25.15
C PHE A 58 34.30 -30.21 -23.90
N LEU A 59 34.06 -29.53 -22.77
CA LEU A 59 34.65 -29.80 -21.47
C LEU A 59 34.38 -31.25 -21.02
N TRP A 60 33.13 -31.70 -21.08
CA TRP A 60 32.77 -33.08 -20.71
C TRP A 60 33.43 -34.12 -21.61
N ARG A 61 33.49 -33.89 -22.93
CA ARG A 61 34.16 -34.82 -23.86
C ARG A 61 35.67 -34.86 -23.66
N LEU A 62 36.28 -33.71 -23.38
CA LEU A 62 37.72 -33.64 -23.11
C LEU A 62 38.05 -34.29 -21.76
N PHE A 63 37.19 -34.12 -20.76
CA PHE A 63 37.32 -34.75 -19.46
C PHE A 63 37.18 -36.28 -19.56
N ASP A 64 36.24 -36.80 -20.35
CA ASP A 64 36.12 -38.25 -20.61
C ASP A 64 37.38 -38.80 -21.30
N ALA A 65 37.88 -38.13 -22.35
CA ALA A 65 39.14 -38.50 -23.01
C ALA A 65 40.34 -38.45 -22.05
N TYR A 66 40.39 -37.45 -21.17
CA TYR A 66 41.40 -37.33 -20.12
C TYR A 66 41.30 -38.47 -19.09
N GLN A 67 40.09 -38.80 -18.63
CA GLN A 67 39.84 -39.88 -17.68
C GLN A 67 40.25 -41.24 -18.25
N ASN A 68 39.99 -41.50 -19.53
CA ASN A 68 40.41 -42.73 -20.19
C ASN A 68 41.94 -42.89 -20.19
N VAL A 69 42.69 -41.84 -20.51
CA VAL A 69 44.16 -41.87 -20.46
C VAL A 69 44.66 -42.04 -19.03
N CYS A 70 44.06 -41.34 -18.06
CA CYS A 70 44.40 -41.50 -16.64
C CYS A 70 44.17 -42.94 -16.17
N GLN A 71 43.06 -43.55 -16.57
CA GLN A 71 42.73 -44.94 -16.23
C GLN A 71 43.72 -45.91 -16.88
N ASP A 72 44.04 -45.73 -18.17
CA ASP A 72 45.04 -46.53 -18.88
C ASP A 72 46.42 -46.47 -18.22
N VAL A 73 46.83 -45.27 -17.78
CA VAL A 73 48.09 -45.05 -17.06
C VAL A 73 48.08 -45.75 -15.69
N LEU A 74 46.99 -45.65 -14.94
CA LEU A 74 46.83 -46.31 -13.63
C LEU A 74 46.78 -47.84 -13.75
N ASP A 75 46.08 -48.39 -14.74
CA ASP A 75 45.99 -49.84 -14.96
C ASP A 75 47.34 -50.43 -15.36
N LYS A 76 48.09 -49.73 -16.23
CA LYS A 76 49.47 -50.10 -16.58
C LYS A 76 50.41 -50.03 -15.38
N ALA A 77 50.26 -49.03 -14.52
CA ALA A 77 51.03 -48.90 -13.28
C ALA A 77 50.69 -50.01 -12.26
N ALA A 78 49.41 -50.38 -12.11
CA ALA A 78 48.97 -51.47 -11.25
C ALA A 78 49.52 -52.84 -11.69
N GLY A 79 49.68 -53.05 -13.01
CA GLY A 79 50.34 -54.21 -13.58
C GLY A 79 51.83 -54.34 -13.19
N LEU A 80 52.52 -53.22 -12.96
CA LEU A 80 53.93 -53.17 -12.53
C LEU A 80 54.12 -53.50 -11.05
N GLY A 81 53.13 -53.26 -10.19
CA GLY A 81 53.20 -53.61 -8.76
C GLY A 81 53.41 -55.10 -8.48
N ARG A 82 53.23 -55.98 -9.48
CA ARG A 82 53.32 -57.45 -9.36
C ARG A 82 54.61 -58.08 -9.91
N ARG A 83 55.45 -57.37 -10.68
CA ARG A 83 56.73 -57.87 -11.25
C ARG A 83 57.79 -56.75 -11.39
N ARG A 84 59.07 -57.11 -11.41
CA ARG A 84 60.20 -56.16 -11.59
C ARG A 84 59.97 -55.33 -12.88
N PRO A 85 60.03 -53.98 -12.85
CA PRO A 85 59.69 -53.15 -14.02
C PRO A 85 60.62 -53.43 -15.19
N ASN A 86 60.06 -53.65 -16.39
CA ASN A 86 60.84 -53.61 -17.62
C ASN A 86 61.06 -52.14 -18.02
N GLU A 87 62.27 -51.79 -18.43
CA GLU A 87 62.64 -50.43 -18.85
C GLU A 87 61.76 -49.91 -19.99
N ALA A 88 61.25 -50.80 -20.84
CA ALA A 88 60.28 -50.49 -21.89
C ALA A 88 58.95 -49.94 -21.33
N THR A 89 58.44 -50.51 -20.24
CA THR A 89 57.18 -50.08 -19.61
C THR A 89 57.33 -48.77 -18.85
N LEU A 90 58.50 -48.52 -18.23
CA LEU A 90 58.80 -47.23 -17.61
C LEU A 90 58.93 -46.10 -18.64
N ARG A 91 59.46 -46.41 -19.84
CA ARG A 91 59.45 -45.48 -20.98
C ARG A 91 58.03 -45.23 -21.47
N GLU A 92 57.23 -46.26 -21.67
CA GLU A 92 55.83 -46.12 -22.09
C GLU A 92 54.99 -45.29 -21.10
N LEU A 93 55.16 -45.50 -19.78
CA LEU A 93 54.49 -44.68 -18.76
C LEU A 93 54.99 -43.23 -18.75
N THR A 94 56.29 -43.02 -18.96
CA THR A 94 56.84 -41.66 -19.08
C THR A 94 56.25 -40.98 -20.32
N ASP A 95 56.18 -41.67 -21.45
CA ASP A 95 55.62 -41.14 -22.70
C ASP A 95 54.13 -40.83 -22.58
N LEU A 96 53.36 -41.65 -21.83
CA LEU A 96 51.94 -41.37 -21.58
C LEU A 96 51.73 -40.15 -20.66
N LEU A 97 52.60 -39.99 -19.65
CA LEU A 97 52.53 -38.90 -18.68
C LEU A 97 53.04 -37.56 -19.24
N THR A 98 54.07 -37.56 -20.08
CA THR A 98 54.68 -36.32 -20.61
C THR A 98 54.41 -36.06 -22.08
N GLY A 99 53.94 -37.06 -22.83
CA GLY A 99 53.64 -36.95 -24.25
C GLY A 99 52.17 -36.66 -24.58
N PRO A 100 51.86 -36.43 -25.86
CA PRO A 100 50.50 -36.13 -26.32
C PRO A 100 49.65 -37.41 -26.38
N SER A 101 48.87 -37.62 -25.31
CA SER A 101 48.12 -38.86 -25.07
C SER A 101 46.59 -38.68 -25.10
N VAL A 102 46.09 -37.47 -24.84
CA VAL A 102 44.64 -37.18 -24.78
C VAL A 102 44.14 -36.85 -26.18
N GLU A 103 43.16 -37.58 -26.69
CA GLU A 103 42.57 -37.27 -28.00
C GLU A 103 41.71 -36.00 -27.94
N SER A 104 41.90 -35.09 -28.90
CA SER A 104 41.07 -33.90 -29.02
C SER A 104 39.64 -34.28 -29.41
N PRO A 105 38.61 -33.85 -28.67
CA PRO A 105 37.22 -34.16 -28.96
C PRO A 105 36.60 -33.27 -30.06
N HIS A 106 37.42 -32.54 -30.84
CA HIS A 106 36.92 -31.70 -31.92
C HIS A 106 36.07 -32.52 -32.92
N GLY A 107 34.83 -32.07 -33.13
CA GLY A 107 33.90 -32.63 -34.12
C GLY A 107 34.43 -32.47 -35.55
N GLU A 108 33.76 -33.18 -36.48
CA GLU A 108 34.14 -33.36 -37.90
C GLU A 108 35.30 -32.50 -38.42
N ILE A 109 36.45 -33.15 -38.59
CA ILE A 109 37.65 -32.51 -39.13
C ILE A 109 37.34 -31.97 -40.54
N PRO A 110 37.54 -30.66 -40.79
CA PRO A 110 37.30 -30.05 -42.10
C PRO A 110 38.01 -30.82 -43.21
N LEU A 111 37.36 -31.02 -44.37
CA LEU A 111 37.89 -31.81 -45.49
C LEU A 111 39.34 -31.45 -45.87
N ARG A 112 39.73 -30.17 -45.74
CA ARG A 112 41.09 -29.68 -46.03
C ARG A 112 42.17 -30.19 -45.06
N ARG A 113 41.79 -30.65 -43.87
CA ARG A 113 42.67 -31.22 -42.83
C ARG A 113 42.58 -32.74 -42.74
N ARG A 114 41.80 -33.39 -43.62
CA ARG A 114 41.76 -34.85 -43.72
C ARG A 114 42.93 -35.34 -44.58
N THR A 115 43.66 -36.35 -44.11
CA THR A 115 44.70 -37.01 -44.90
C THR A 115 44.15 -38.29 -45.54
N LEU A 116 44.82 -38.79 -46.60
CA LEU A 116 44.45 -40.04 -47.30
C LEU A 116 44.44 -41.29 -46.40
N LEU A 117 45.09 -41.24 -45.22
CA LEU A 117 45.18 -42.34 -44.25
C LEU A 117 44.27 -42.16 -43.03
N GLY A 118 43.34 -41.19 -43.07
CA GLY A 118 42.43 -40.87 -41.98
C GLY A 118 42.75 -39.51 -41.31
N PRO A 119 41.88 -39.03 -40.41
CA PRO A 119 42.11 -37.77 -39.72
C PRO A 119 43.39 -37.82 -38.89
N ALA A 120 44.25 -36.79 -38.99
CA ALA A 120 45.26 -36.54 -37.98
C ALA A 120 44.52 -36.17 -36.69
N ARG A 121 44.33 -37.13 -35.78
CA ARG A 121 43.74 -36.87 -34.46
C ARG A 121 44.72 -35.97 -33.74
N GLU A 122 44.35 -34.72 -33.54
CA GLU A 122 45.10 -33.80 -32.70
C GLU A 122 45.09 -34.39 -31.28
N ARG A 123 46.28 -34.50 -30.68
CA ARG A 123 46.43 -35.04 -29.33
C ARG A 123 47.06 -33.98 -28.44
N TYR A 124 46.57 -33.90 -27.22
CA TYR A 124 47.05 -33.00 -26.19
C TYR A 124 47.85 -33.78 -25.15
N THR A 125 48.83 -33.13 -24.55
CA THR A 125 49.39 -33.60 -23.28
C THR A 125 48.33 -33.50 -22.18
N LEU A 126 48.55 -34.18 -21.05
CA LEU A 126 47.65 -34.09 -19.89
C LEU A 126 47.52 -32.65 -19.37
N ASP A 127 48.62 -31.89 -19.36
CA ASP A 127 48.62 -30.49 -18.95
C ASP A 127 47.91 -29.58 -19.97
N GLU A 128 48.13 -29.79 -21.27
CA GLU A 128 47.42 -29.04 -22.33
C GLU A 128 45.90 -29.29 -22.30
N ALA A 129 45.49 -30.52 -21.97
CA ALA A 129 44.09 -30.87 -21.78
C ALA A 129 43.52 -30.14 -20.53
N LYS A 130 44.26 -30.13 -19.42
CA LYS A 130 43.88 -29.40 -18.19
C LYS A 130 43.74 -27.90 -18.42
N GLU A 131 44.67 -27.27 -19.12
CA GLU A 131 44.59 -25.84 -19.46
C GLU A 131 43.33 -25.53 -20.29
N ARG A 132 43.02 -26.36 -21.29
CA ARG A 132 41.82 -26.21 -22.12
C ARG A 132 40.53 -26.46 -21.35
N MET A 133 40.49 -27.48 -20.49
CA MET A 133 39.36 -27.73 -19.60
C MET A 133 39.16 -26.56 -18.63
N THR A 134 40.24 -26.01 -18.09
CA THR A 134 40.21 -24.85 -17.18
C THR A 134 39.64 -23.62 -17.88
N ALA A 135 40.08 -23.33 -19.11
CA ALA A 135 39.56 -22.22 -19.90
C ALA A 135 38.07 -22.39 -20.24
N ALA A 136 37.65 -23.59 -20.66
CA ALA A 136 36.24 -23.88 -20.94
C ALA A 136 35.37 -23.78 -19.67
N TYR A 137 35.86 -24.25 -18.53
CA TYR A 137 35.20 -24.11 -17.24
C TYR A 137 35.04 -22.64 -16.84
N GLN A 138 36.11 -21.83 -16.98
CA GLN A 138 36.12 -20.40 -16.68
C GLN A 138 35.07 -19.65 -17.52
N GLU A 139 34.99 -19.92 -18.82
CA GLU A 139 33.99 -19.30 -19.69
C GLU A 139 32.55 -19.58 -19.22
N VAL A 140 32.25 -20.83 -18.81
CA VAL A 140 30.91 -21.20 -18.36
C VAL A 140 30.59 -20.59 -17.00
N ILE A 141 31.51 -20.67 -16.02
CA ILE A 141 31.25 -20.16 -14.68
C ILE A 141 31.14 -18.63 -14.66
N GLU A 142 31.93 -17.91 -15.47
CA GLU A 142 31.83 -16.47 -15.63
C GLU A 142 30.46 -16.05 -16.15
N LEU A 143 29.95 -16.73 -17.18
CA LEU A 143 28.61 -16.48 -17.71
C LEU A 143 27.52 -16.77 -16.67
N VAL A 144 27.58 -17.96 -16.05
CA VAL A 144 26.58 -18.39 -15.07
C VAL A 144 26.53 -17.41 -13.90
N SER A 145 27.69 -16.96 -13.42
CA SER A 145 27.80 -16.00 -12.31
C SER A 145 27.30 -14.62 -12.71
N ALA A 146 27.59 -14.17 -13.94
CA ALA A 146 27.11 -12.88 -14.45
C ALA A 146 25.59 -12.84 -14.58
N VAL A 147 24.97 -13.92 -15.06
CA VAL A 147 23.51 -14.03 -15.16
C VAL A 147 22.87 -14.08 -13.78
N ASP A 148 23.43 -14.88 -12.86
CA ASP A 148 22.94 -15.01 -11.49
C ASP A 148 22.95 -13.65 -10.77
N ALA A 149 24.08 -12.94 -10.81
CA ALA A 149 24.22 -11.61 -10.25
C ALA A 149 23.27 -10.59 -10.91
N ALA A 150 23.02 -10.72 -12.22
CA ALA A 150 22.08 -9.86 -12.92
C ALA A 150 20.64 -10.08 -12.45
N TRP A 151 20.21 -11.34 -12.28
CA TRP A 151 18.88 -11.64 -11.76
C TRP A 151 18.71 -11.23 -10.30
N GLU A 152 19.68 -11.50 -9.43
CA GLU A 152 19.64 -11.06 -8.03
C GLU A 152 19.46 -9.54 -7.92
N ALA A 153 20.16 -8.78 -8.76
CA ALA A 153 20.09 -7.32 -8.76
C ALA A 153 18.79 -6.75 -9.37
N LEU A 154 18.16 -7.44 -10.33
CA LEU A 154 17.05 -6.90 -11.11
C LEU A 154 15.67 -7.42 -10.69
N LEU A 155 15.55 -8.66 -10.21
CA LEU A 155 14.26 -9.26 -9.87
C LEU A 155 13.61 -8.58 -8.66
N GLY A 156 14.37 -8.27 -7.61
CA GLY A 156 13.85 -7.59 -6.42
C GLY A 156 13.24 -6.21 -6.74
N PRO A 157 13.98 -5.30 -7.40
CA PRO A 157 13.43 -4.00 -7.81
C PRO A 157 12.23 -4.10 -8.76
N LEU A 158 12.24 -5.07 -9.68
CA LEU A 158 11.14 -5.34 -10.59
C LEU A 158 9.86 -5.75 -9.85
N ASP A 159 9.96 -6.74 -8.95
CA ASP A 159 8.80 -7.24 -8.20
C ASP A 159 8.19 -6.12 -7.34
N ALA A 160 9.03 -5.30 -6.71
CA ALA A 160 8.58 -4.15 -5.95
C ALA A 160 7.88 -3.09 -6.82
N ALA A 161 8.38 -2.82 -8.03
CA ALA A 161 7.73 -1.93 -8.97
C ALA A 161 6.39 -2.50 -9.50
N GLU A 162 6.32 -3.81 -9.77
CA GLU A 162 5.09 -4.48 -10.21
C GLU A 162 4.00 -4.46 -9.13
N GLU A 163 4.37 -4.62 -7.85
CA GLU A 163 3.44 -4.46 -6.73
C GLU A 163 2.94 -3.02 -6.60
N GLU A 164 3.85 -2.04 -6.58
CA GLU A 164 3.49 -0.63 -6.46
C GLU A 164 2.56 -0.17 -7.61
N TRP A 165 2.78 -0.70 -8.81
CA TRP A 165 1.91 -0.41 -9.95
C TRP A 165 0.51 -0.98 -9.72
N ARG A 166 0.39 -2.23 -9.24
CA ARG A 166 -0.89 -2.87 -8.91
C ARG A 166 -1.64 -2.11 -7.82
N GLU A 167 -0.95 -1.62 -6.79
CA GLU A 167 -1.55 -0.78 -5.75
C GLU A 167 -2.05 0.56 -6.30
N THR A 168 -1.27 1.20 -7.16
CA THR A 168 -1.63 2.49 -7.79
C THR A 168 -2.84 2.35 -8.71
N VAL A 169 -2.97 1.23 -9.43
CA VAL A 169 -4.17 0.90 -10.23
C VAL A 169 -5.41 0.78 -9.36
N ARG A 170 -5.31 0.09 -8.20
CA ARG A 170 -6.45 -0.01 -7.26
C ARG A 170 -6.84 1.36 -6.71
N LEU A 171 -5.86 2.23 -6.40
CA LEU A 171 -6.12 3.59 -5.95
C LEU A 171 -6.88 4.40 -7.02
N ALA A 172 -6.40 4.39 -8.28
CA ALA A 172 -7.06 5.08 -9.39
C ALA A 172 -8.51 4.59 -9.59
N GLN A 173 -8.74 3.28 -9.55
CA GLN A 173 -10.08 2.69 -9.64
C GLN A 173 -11.00 3.15 -8.50
N SER A 174 -10.49 3.24 -7.27
CA SER A 174 -11.27 3.73 -6.12
C SER A 174 -11.72 5.19 -6.29
N LEU A 175 -10.93 5.99 -7.01
CA LEU A 175 -11.24 7.39 -7.29
C LEU A 175 -12.30 7.54 -8.38
N GLY A 176 -12.64 6.47 -9.10
CA GLY A 176 -13.54 6.53 -10.25
C GLY A 176 -12.90 7.26 -11.44
N GLU A 177 -11.59 7.51 -11.37
CA GLU A 177 -10.82 7.86 -12.55
C GLU A 177 -10.83 6.62 -13.46
N GLY A 178 -11.25 6.80 -14.72
CA GLY A 178 -11.30 5.72 -15.69
C GLY A 178 -9.90 5.22 -16.06
N ARG A 179 -9.67 4.99 -17.36
CA ARG A 179 -8.30 4.68 -17.82
C ARG A 179 -7.37 5.86 -17.59
N ASN A 180 -6.35 5.66 -16.77
CA ASN A 180 -5.25 6.60 -16.61
C ASN A 180 -4.17 6.25 -17.65
N ALA A 181 -4.06 7.07 -18.69
CA ALA A 181 -3.18 6.80 -19.83
C ALA A 181 -1.70 6.67 -19.44
N GLU A 182 -1.28 7.42 -18.41
CA GLU A 182 0.08 7.38 -17.89
C GLU A 182 0.34 6.10 -17.09
N LEU A 183 -0.61 5.71 -16.24
CA LEU A 183 -0.52 4.45 -15.50
C LEU A 183 -0.55 3.22 -16.44
N ASP A 184 -1.33 3.30 -17.52
CA ASP A 184 -1.37 2.30 -18.59
C ASP A 184 -0.03 2.26 -19.36
N ARG A 185 0.61 3.40 -19.60
CA ARG A 185 1.95 3.50 -20.21
C ARG A 185 3.00 2.82 -19.33
N ILE A 186 3.07 3.23 -18.06
CA ILE A 186 4.01 2.66 -17.08
C ILE A 186 3.82 1.14 -16.97
N GLY A 187 2.57 0.66 -16.92
CA GLY A 187 2.28 -0.78 -16.87
C GLY A 187 2.81 -1.55 -18.09
N ARG A 188 2.68 -1.00 -19.30
CA ARG A 188 3.25 -1.62 -20.52
C ARG A 188 4.77 -1.62 -20.51
N GLU A 189 5.39 -0.52 -20.09
CA GLU A 189 6.85 -0.39 -20.04
C GLU A 189 7.46 -1.29 -18.96
N LEU A 190 6.79 -1.42 -17.82
CA LEU A 190 7.19 -2.33 -16.74
C LEU A 190 7.05 -3.79 -17.17
N ALA A 191 5.96 -4.16 -17.86
CA ALA A 191 5.81 -5.50 -18.42
C ALA A 191 6.90 -5.81 -19.45
N ALA A 192 7.26 -4.84 -20.30
CA ALA A 192 8.36 -4.99 -21.26
C ALA A 192 9.72 -5.13 -20.55
N ALA A 193 10.00 -4.31 -19.54
CA ALA A 193 11.21 -4.40 -18.73
C ALA A 193 11.29 -5.75 -18.01
N GLY A 194 10.19 -6.20 -17.40
CA GLY A 194 10.11 -7.49 -16.72
C GLY A 194 10.29 -8.69 -17.65
N GLN A 195 9.83 -8.58 -18.90
CA GLN A 195 10.11 -9.59 -19.92
C GLN A 195 11.63 -9.64 -20.21
N THR A 196 12.27 -8.49 -20.42
CA THR A 196 13.72 -8.41 -20.66
C THR A 196 14.52 -8.97 -19.47
N VAL A 197 14.19 -8.61 -18.23
CA VAL A 197 14.87 -9.14 -17.04
C VAL A 197 14.77 -10.66 -16.98
N ARG A 198 13.60 -11.24 -17.29
CA ARG A 198 13.36 -12.69 -17.19
C ARG A 198 13.97 -13.49 -18.35
N THR A 199 14.12 -12.91 -19.54
CA THR A 199 14.58 -13.66 -20.74
C THR A 199 15.93 -13.23 -21.31
N ASP A 200 16.37 -11.99 -21.06
CA ASP A 200 17.66 -11.46 -21.50
C ASP A 200 18.28 -10.50 -20.45
N PRO A 201 18.61 -10.99 -19.24
CA PRO A 201 19.17 -10.17 -18.17
C PRO A 201 20.51 -9.52 -18.54
N LEU A 202 21.34 -10.16 -19.37
CA LEU A 202 22.64 -9.59 -19.76
C LEU A 202 22.51 -8.35 -20.64
N ALA A 203 21.36 -8.13 -21.30
CA ALA A 203 21.10 -6.88 -22.03
C ALA A 203 21.05 -5.65 -21.10
N LEU A 204 20.86 -5.86 -19.80
CA LEU A 204 20.83 -4.83 -18.77
C LEU A 204 22.12 -4.75 -17.95
N VAL A 205 23.16 -5.49 -18.33
CA VAL A 205 24.47 -5.46 -17.68
C VAL A 205 25.38 -4.46 -18.42
N ARG A 206 25.97 -3.53 -17.68
CA ARG A 206 26.95 -2.56 -18.17
C ARG A 206 28.16 -2.59 -17.25
N ASP A 207 29.36 -2.66 -17.83
CA ASP A 207 30.63 -2.73 -17.08
C ASP A 207 30.65 -3.83 -15.99
N GLY A 208 30.01 -4.97 -16.27
CA GLY A 208 29.93 -6.11 -15.36
C GLY A 208 28.92 -5.97 -14.21
N ARG A 209 28.09 -4.93 -14.21
CA ARG A 209 27.03 -4.72 -13.21
C ARG A 209 25.66 -4.57 -13.86
N ALA A 210 24.65 -5.14 -13.24
CA ALA A 210 23.26 -4.93 -13.66
C ALA A 210 22.86 -3.47 -13.41
N ASP A 211 22.25 -2.84 -14.39
CA ASP A 211 21.75 -1.47 -14.35
C ASP A 211 20.23 -1.49 -14.12
N PRO A 212 19.76 -1.26 -12.87
CA PRO A 212 18.33 -1.16 -12.59
C PRO A 212 17.74 0.19 -13.02
N GLY A 213 18.53 1.10 -13.62
CA GLY A 213 18.13 2.49 -13.88
C GLY A 213 16.81 2.62 -14.63
N ARG A 214 16.52 1.74 -15.60
CA ARG A 214 15.23 1.74 -16.29
C ARG A 214 14.05 1.40 -15.36
N ILE A 215 14.24 0.46 -14.44
CA ILE A 215 13.22 0.10 -13.44
C ILE A 215 13.05 1.26 -12.46
N GLU A 216 14.16 1.90 -12.05
CA GLU A 216 14.11 3.04 -11.13
C GLU A 216 13.40 4.25 -11.74
N THR A 217 13.68 4.59 -13.00
CA THR A 217 12.93 5.65 -13.71
C THR A 217 11.43 5.34 -13.76
N LEU A 218 11.04 4.09 -14.02
CA LEU A 218 9.63 3.69 -13.99
C LEU A 218 9.02 3.81 -12.58
N ARG A 219 9.79 3.55 -11.53
CA ARG A 219 9.36 3.75 -10.14
C ARG A 219 9.18 5.23 -9.80
N GLU A 220 10.08 6.10 -10.27
CA GLU A 220 9.97 7.54 -10.11
C GLU A 220 8.71 8.09 -10.81
N ASP A 221 8.48 7.70 -12.07
CA ASP A 221 7.27 8.04 -12.83
C ASP A 221 6.01 7.57 -12.09
N LEU A 222 6.03 6.33 -11.59
CA LEU A 222 4.92 5.75 -10.84
C LEU A 222 4.66 6.47 -9.52
N ALA A 223 5.72 6.85 -8.79
CA ALA A 223 5.61 7.61 -7.55
C ALA A 223 4.98 8.98 -7.78
N ALA A 224 5.29 9.65 -8.90
CA ALA A 224 4.67 10.92 -9.27
C ALA A 224 3.16 10.75 -9.52
N VAL A 225 2.76 9.73 -10.30
CA VAL A 225 1.33 9.42 -10.56
C VAL A 225 0.61 9.10 -9.26
N ARG A 226 1.20 8.22 -8.43
CA ARG A 226 0.65 7.84 -7.12
C ARG A 226 0.51 9.06 -6.20
N GLY A 227 1.46 9.98 -6.21
CA GLY A 227 1.41 11.23 -5.45
C GLY A 227 0.20 12.09 -5.83
N SER A 228 -0.02 12.26 -7.14
CA SER A 228 -1.19 12.98 -7.68
C SER A 228 -2.51 12.32 -7.30
N LEU A 229 -2.60 10.99 -7.43
CA LEU A 229 -3.80 10.24 -7.06
C LEU A 229 -4.08 10.33 -5.56
N ALA A 230 -3.04 10.24 -4.72
CA ALA A 230 -3.18 10.38 -3.27
C ALA A 230 -3.66 11.78 -2.87
N GLU A 231 -3.24 12.83 -3.58
CA GLU A 231 -3.76 14.18 -3.37
C GLU A 231 -5.24 14.30 -3.75
N ALA A 232 -5.63 13.79 -4.91
CA ALA A 232 -7.03 13.73 -5.33
C ALA A 232 -7.89 12.95 -4.31
N ALA A 233 -7.39 11.83 -3.79
CA ALA A 233 -8.04 11.05 -2.74
C ALA A 233 -8.25 11.86 -1.46
N ARG A 234 -7.24 12.62 -1.00
CA ARG A 234 -7.35 13.50 0.17
C ARG A 234 -8.40 14.58 -0.04
N LEU A 235 -8.42 15.23 -1.20
CA LEU A 235 -9.40 16.26 -1.54
C LEU A 235 -10.83 15.70 -1.54
N ARG A 236 -11.02 14.52 -2.15
CA ARG A 236 -12.33 13.83 -2.17
C ARG A 236 -12.78 13.42 -0.77
N ALA A 237 -11.90 12.81 0.03
CA ALA A 237 -12.23 12.40 1.40
C ALA A 237 -12.61 13.59 2.28
N GLY A 238 -11.90 14.72 2.14
CA GLY A 238 -12.26 15.97 2.81
C GLY A 238 -13.65 16.48 2.43
N TYR A 239 -14.02 16.40 1.15
CA TYR A 239 -15.36 16.75 0.70
C TYR A 239 -16.44 15.82 1.25
N ASP A 240 -16.28 14.50 1.07
CA ASP A 240 -17.26 13.51 1.50
C ASP A 240 -17.49 13.58 3.03
N GLY A 241 -16.42 13.82 3.81
CA GLY A 241 -16.53 14.04 5.26
C GLY A 241 -17.29 15.31 5.64
N ARG A 242 -17.08 16.42 4.92
CA ARG A 242 -17.82 17.67 5.19
C ARG A 242 -19.30 17.57 4.79
N VAL A 243 -19.62 16.88 3.69
CA VAL A 243 -21.01 16.59 3.31
C VAL A 243 -21.72 15.77 4.38
N ALA A 244 -21.10 14.70 4.89
CA ALA A 244 -21.68 13.89 5.97
C ALA A 244 -21.93 14.72 7.25
N ALA A 245 -21.00 15.63 7.60
CA ALA A 245 -21.20 16.55 8.73
C ALA A 245 -22.36 17.52 8.50
N LEU A 246 -22.52 18.01 7.26
CA LEU A 246 -23.64 18.87 6.84
C LEU A 246 -24.99 18.14 6.91
N GLU A 247 -25.07 16.89 6.45
CA GLU A 247 -26.27 16.06 6.55
C GLU A 247 -26.68 15.83 8.01
N ALA A 248 -25.71 15.50 8.88
CA ALA A 248 -25.94 15.38 10.31
C ALA A 248 -26.41 16.71 10.93
N GLY A 249 -25.78 17.82 10.54
CA GLY A 249 -26.17 19.18 10.94
C GLY A 249 -27.60 19.54 10.53
N LEU A 250 -28.02 19.17 9.31
CA LEU A 250 -29.38 19.35 8.83
C LEU A 250 -30.40 18.50 9.60
N GLY A 251 -30.04 17.26 9.95
CA GLY A 251 -30.86 16.42 10.82
C GLY A 251 -31.05 17.05 12.20
N ALA A 252 -29.96 17.56 12.78
CA ALA A 252 -29.99 18.22 14.09
C ALA A 252 -30.75 19.57 14.05
N LEU A 253 -30.68 20.31 12.94
CA LEU A 253 -31.48 21.51 12.70
C LEU A 253 -32.98 21.17 12.60
N ALA A 254 -33.34 20.11 11.86
CA ALA A 254 -34.74 19.69 11.72
C ALA A 254 -35.37 19.36 13.08
N GLN A 255 -34.62 18.71 13.97
CA GLN A 255 -35.07 18.47 15.34
C GLN A 255 -35.26 19.78 16.11
N ALA A 256 -34.32 20.72 16.04
CA ALA A 256 -34.42 22.01 16.72
C ALA A 256 -35.63 22.83 16.25
N VAL A 257 -35.93 22.82 14.94
CA VAL A 257 -37.12 23.48 14.36
C VAL A 257 -38.40 22.80 14.86
N ALA A 258 -38.46 21.47 14.90
CA ALA A 258 -39.60 20.73 15.41
C ALA A 258 -39.87 21.03 16.90
N ASP A 259 -38.82 21.07 17.72
CA ASP A 259 -38.88 21.43 19.13
C ASP A 259 -39.39 22.87 19.31
N ALA A 260 -38.85 23.82 18.54
CA ALA A 260 -39.27 25.21 18.58
C ALA A 260 -40.75 25.37 18.22
N ARG A 261 -41.21 24.70 17.15
CA ARG A 261 -42.63 24.70 16.73
C ARG A 261 -43.54 24.05 17.78
N SER A 262 -43.07 22.99 18.43
CA SER A 262 -43.81 22.35 19.52
C SER A 262 -43.99 23.27 20.72
N ALA A 263 -42.91 23.94 21.14
CA ALA A 263 -42.94 24.94 22.22
C ALA A 263 -43.85 26.11 21.85
N HIS A 264 -43.74 26.62 20.62
CA HIS A 264 -44.58 27.69 20.10
C HIS A 264 -46.07 27.32 20.16
N ARG A 265 -46.46 26.15 19.62
CA ARG A 265 -47.86 25.67 19.68
C ARG A 265 -48.37 25.55 21.12
N THR A 266 -47.52 25.08 22.04
CA THR A 266 -47.86 24.96 23.46
C THR A 266 -48.12 26.33 24.09
N VAL A 267 -47.28 27.33 23.77
CA VAL A 267 -47.43 28.70 24.24
C VAL A 267 -48.70 29.35 23.68
N GLN A 268 -48.98 29.19 22.39
CA GLN A 268 -50.19 29.74 21.76
C GLN A 268 -51.49 29.24 22.42
N VAL A 269 -51.49 28.01 22.95
CA VAL A 269 -52.63 27.47 23.69
C VAL A 269 -52.67 27.95 25.15
N LYS A 270 -51.51 28.06 25.80
CA LYS A 270 -51.44 28.26 27.27
C LYS A 270 -51.33 29.71 27.71
N ILE A 271 -50.83 30.62 26.87
CA ILE A 271 -50.50 32.00 27.22
C ILE A 271 -51.35 32.94 26.38
N ALA A 272 -51.96 33.94 27.02
CA ALA A 272 -52.72 34.98 26.31
C ALA A 272 -51.72 35.98 25.68
N ASP A 273 -51.96 36.33 24.42
CA ASP A 273 -51.14 37.26 23.63
C ASP A 273 -49.61 37.07 23.79
N PRO A 274 -49.07 35.88 23.47
CA PRO A 274 -47.68 35.55 23.78
C PRO A 274 -46.65 36.40 23.05
N GLY A 275 -47.01 37.03 21.92
CA GLY A 275 -46.13 37.92 21.16
C GLY A 275 -44.90 37.25 20.54
N VAL A 276 -44.84 35.92 20.53
CA VAL A 276 -43.73 35.15 19.94
C VAL A 276 -44.07 34.83 18.49
N PRO A 277 -43.17 35.09 17.51
CA PRO A 277 -43.39 34.73 16.11
C PRO A 277 -43.34 33.21 15.89
N GLU A 278 -43.96 32.73 14.81
CA GLU A 278 -43.87 31.32 14.41
C GLU A 278 -42.42 30.97 13.97
N PRO A 279 -41.82 29.89 14.48
CA PRO A 279 -40.50 29.46 14.04
C PRO A 279 -40.47 29.08 12.55
N ALA A 280 -39.56 29.73 11.80
CA ALA A 280 -39.31 29.41 10.40
C ALA A 280 -38.68 28.02 10.22
N ASP A 281 -38.87 27.42 9.04
CA ASP A 281 -38.30 26.12 8.67
C ASP A 281 -37.46 26.22 7.40
N PRO A 282 -36.15 26.48 7.55
CA PRO A 282 -35.24 26.56 6.42
C PRO A 282 -34.74 25.19 5.93
N VAL A 283 -35.11 24.09 6.60
CA VAL A 283 -34.55 22.75 6.32
C VAL A 283 -34.76 22.31 4.87
N PRO A 284 -35.94 22.46 4.25
CA PRO A 284 -36.15 22.04 2.86
C PRO A 284 -35.22 22.76 1.88
N VAL A 285 -35.08 24.09 2.02
CA VAL A 285 -34.22 24.92 1.15
C VAL A 285 -32.75 24.57 1.33
N LEU A 286 -32.31 24.32 2.57
CA LEU A 286 -30.92 23.94 2.82
C LEU A 286 -30.59 22.51 2.32
N ARG A 287 -31.56 21.58 2.35
CA ARG A 287 -31.41 20.26 1.69
C ARG A 287 -31.28 20.38 0.19
N GLU A 288 -32.15 21.16 -0.45
CA GLU A 288 -32.08 21.38 -1.91
C GLU A 288 -30.73 21.99 -2.32
N ARG A 289 -30.21 22.93 -1.51
CA ARG A 289 -28.86 23.50 -1.72
C ARG A 289 -27.76 22.44 -1.59
N LEU A 290 -27.85 21.54 -0.61
CA LEU A 290 -26.91 20.42 -0.47
C LEU A 290 -26.94 19.51 -1.70
N ASP A 291 -28.13 19.12 -2.16
CA ASP A 291 -28.33 18.27 -3.33
C ASP A 291 -27.74 18.92 -4.60
N SER A 292 -27.87 20.25 -4.72
CA SER A 292 -27.31 21.01 -5.85
C SER A 292 -25.77 20.95 -5.95
N LEU A 293 -25.07 20.61 -4.87
CA LEU A 293 -23.60 20.48 -4.87
C LEU A 293 -23.12 19.27 -5.69
N ALA A 294 -23.97 18.26 -5.89
CA ALA A 294 -23.64 17.09 -6.70
C ALA A 294 -23.29 17.45 -8.14
N ALA A 295 -23.97 18.44 -8.73
CA ALA A 295 -23.69 18.92 -10.08
C ALA A 295 -22.33 19.64 -10.18
N LEU A 296 -21.95 20.39 -9.14
CA LEU A 296 -20.65 21.08 -9.08
C LEU A 296 -19.50 20.09 -8.88
N ARG A 297 -19.72 19.04 -8.08
CA ARG A 297 -18.79 17.90 -7.94
C ARG A 297 -18.58 17.21 -9.28
N ALA A 298 -19.65 16.89 -10.01
CA ALA A 298 -19.57 16.24 -11.31
C ALA A 298 -18.82 17.11 -12.35
N ALA A 299 -18.93 18.44 -12.25
CA ALA A 299 -18.23 19.38 -13.11
C ALA A 299 -16.77 19.68 -12.69
N GLY A 300 -16.28 19.09 -11.58
CA GLY A 300 -14.90 19.25 -11.12
C GLY A 300 -14.52 20.67 -10.67
N ARG A 301 -15.49 21.54 -10.38
CA ARG A 301 -15.23 22.94 -9.97
C ARG A 301 -14.98 23.06 -8.46
N TRP A 302 -13.83 22.54 -8.02
CA TRP A 302 -13.47 22.45 -6.61
C TRP A 302 -13.46 23.78 -5.82
N PRO A 303 -12.98 24.92 -6.37
CA PRO A 303 -13.02 26.19 -5.64
C PRO A 303 -14.44 26.68 -5.36
N ASP A 304 -15.33 26.65 -6.36
CA ASP A 304 -16.75 27.01 -6.22
C ASP A 304 -17.46 26.09 -5.24
N LEU A 305 -17.15 24.79 -5.31
CA LEU A 305 -17.71 23.77 -4.44
C LEU A 305 -17.33 24.05 -2.98
N ALA A 306 -16.07 24.35 -2.70
CA ALA A 306 -15.58 24.65 -1.36
C ALA A 306 -16.25 25.90 -0.76
N ALA A 307 -16.41 26.97 -1.56
CA ALA A 307 -17.08 28.19 -1.15
C ALA A 307 -18.55 27.94 -0.80
N ARG A 308 -19.31 27.27 -1.68
CA ARG A 308 -20.72 26.95 -1.43
C ARG A 308 -20.93 26.02 -0.24
N LEU A 309 -19.99 25.10 -0.01
CA LEU A 309 -20.05 24.20 1.14
C LEU A 309 -19.87 24.98 2.45
N ALA A 310 -18.93 25.94 2.49
CA ALA A 310 -18.74 26.83 3.63
C ALA A 310 -19.95 27.73 3.89
N GLU A 311 -20.56 28.28 2.83
CA GLU A 311 -21.81 29.05 2.94
C GLU A 311 -22.96 28.21 3.51
N LEU A 312 -23.06 26.95 3.08
CA LEU A 312 -24.10 26.04 3.56
C LEU A 312 -23.87 25.63 5.02
N GLU A 313 -22.62 25.33 5.41
CA GLU A 313 -22.23 25.08 6.80
C GLU A 313 -22.62 26.25 7.71
N ALA A 314 -22.26 27.47 7.32
CA ALA A 314 -22.63 28.68 8.05
C ALA A 314 -24.16 28.89 8.10
N GLY A 315 -24.85 28.61 6.98
CA GLY A 315 -26.31 28.69 6.90
C GLY A 315 -27.02 27.71 7.84
N VAL A 316 -26.55 26.46 7.92
CA VAL A 316 -27.09 25.44 8.83
C VAL A 316 -26.85 25.82 10.29
N ALA A 317 -25.64 26.27 10.63
CA ALA A 317 -25.31 26.71 11.98
C ALA A 317 -26.18 27.91 12.42
N GLY A 318 -26.26 28.94 11.57
CA GLY A 318 -27.05 30.14 11.85
C GLY A 318 -28.56 29.86 11.94
N ALA A 319 -29.08 28.94 11.12
CA ALA A 319 -30.48 28.50 11.21
C ALA A 319 -30.76 27.74 12.52
N ARG A 320 -29.80 26.92 12.97
CA ARG A 320 -29.94 26.16 14.23
C ARG A 320 -29.99 27.10 15.42
N GLU A 321 -29.11 28.09 15.48
CA GLU A 321 -29.14 29.10 16.54
C GLU A 321 -30.45 29.91 16.55
N GLN A 322 -31.03 30.18 15.38
CA GLN A 322 -32.35 30.84 15.30
C GLN A 322 -33.47 29.95 15.84
N ALA A 323 -33.49 28.66 15.48
CA ALA A 323 -34.47 27.70 15.99
C ALA A 323 -34.39 27.55 17.51
N GLU A 324 -33.18 27.42 18.07
CA GLU A 324 -32.97 27.33 19.52
C GLU A 324 -33.40 28.60 20.25
N ARG A 325 -33.11 29.79 19.68
CA ARG A 325 -33.60 31.06 20.24
C ARG A 325 -35.14 31.12 20.24
N ALA A 326 -35.79 30.72 19.15
CA ALA A 326 -37.25 30.71 19.07
C ALA A 326 -37.88 29.73 20.08
N ARG A 327 -37.25 28.57 20.27
CA ARG A 327 -37.62 27.61 21.33
C ARG A 327 -37.48 28.22 22.70
N ALA A 328 -36.33 28.84 23.02
CA ALA A 328 -36.05 29.41 24.32
C ALA A 328 -37.03 30.56 24.67
N LEU A 329 -37.38 31.42 23.71
CA LEU A 329 -38.40 32.45 23.90
C LEU A 329 -39.76 31.85 24.26
N SER A 330 -40.16 30.79 23.57
CA SER A 330 -41.42 30.09 23.85
C SER A 330 -41.39 29.39 25.22
N ALA A 331 -40.32 28.64 25.51
CA ALA A 331 -40.15 27.94 26.77
C ALA A 331 -40.12 28.90 27.97
N GLY A 332 -39.44 30.04 27.84
CA GLY A 332 -39.35 31.06 28.89
C GLY A 332 -40.70 31.63 29.32
N LEU A 333 -41.69 31.71 28.43
CA LEU A 333 -43.05 32.12 28.82
C LEU A 333 -43.76 31.06 29.67
N LEU A 334 -43.54 29.77 29.37
CA LEU A 334 -44.09 28.67 30.17
C LEU A 334 -43.39 28.59 31.53
N GLU A 335 -42.06 28.73 31.56
CA GLU A 335 -41.28 28.80 32.79
C GLU A 335 -41.71 29.98 33.65
N ARG A 336 -41.95 31.15 33.04
CA ARG A 336 -42.47 32.32 33.77
C ARG A 336 -43.84 32.06 34.38
N ARG A 337 -44.73 31.34 33.69
CA ARG A 337 -46.01 30.92 34.25
C ARG A 337 -45.82 30.05 35.48
N ASP A 338 -44.94 29.05 35.41
CA ASP A 338 -44.69 28.12 36.50
C ASP A 338 -43.97 28.80 37.68
N GLU A 339 -43.08 29.76 37.41
CA GLU A 339 -42.47 30.63 38.43
C GLU A 339 -43.53 31.45 39.18
N LEU A 340 -44.45 32.10 38.46
CA LEU A 340 -45.51 32.90 39.09
C LEU A 340 -46.44 32.04 39.96
N ARG A 341 -46.70 30.79 39.55
CA ARG A 341 -47.46 29.82 40.35
C ARG A 341 -46.74 29.48 41.65
N GLY A 342 -45.46 29.13 41.57
CA GLY A 342 -44.64 28.83 42.74
C GLY A 342 -44.53 30.03 43.70
N ARG A 343 -44.41 31.25 43.15
CA ARG A 343 -44.39 32.48 43.95
C ARG A 343 -45.71 32.74 44.67
N LEU A 344 -46.85 32.54 44.00
CA LEU A 344 -48.17 32.65 44.65
C LEU A 344 -48.29 31.66 45.81
N ASP A 345 -47.88 30.40 45.60
CA ASP A 345 -47.90 29.38 46.64
C ASP A 345 -47.01 29.76 47.83
N ALA A 346 -45.81 30.29 47.57
CA ALA A 346 -44.91 30.76 48.62
C ALA A 346 -45.49 31.96 49.41
N TYR A 347 -46.10 32.92 48.72
CA TYR A 347 -46.73 34.07 49.39
C TYR A 347 -47.92 33.64 50.24
N ARG A 348 -48.73 32.68 49.79
CA ARG A 348 -49.82 32.09 50.58
C ARG A 348 -49.32 31.42 51.85
N VAL A 349 -48.25 30.63 51.77
CA VAL A 349 -47.63 30.01 52.95
C VAL A 349 -47.11 31.08 53.92
N LYS A 350 -46.50 32.16 53.41
CA LYS A 350 -46.03 33.28 54.23
C LYS A 350 -47.18 34.00 54.94
N ALA A 351 -48.25 34.35 54.22
CA ALA A 351 -49.43 35.01 54.78
C ALA A 351 -50.07 34.17 55.89
N ALA A 352 -50.19 32.85 55.69
CA ALA A 352 -50.71 31.94 56.70
C ALA A 352 -49.82 31.89 57.96
N ARG A 353 -48.50 31.83 57.80
CA ARG A 353 -47.55 31.83 58.92
C ARG A 353 -47.60 33.13 59.75
N LEU A 354 -47.89 34.27 59.10
CA LEU A 354 -48.01 35.57 59.75
C LEU A 354 -49.41 35.83 60.36
N GLY A 355 -50.35 34.88 60.24
CA GLY A 355 -51.71 35.02 60.78
C GLY A 355 -52.67 35.81 59.90
N PHE A 356 -52.28 36.19 58.68
CA PHE A 356 -53.09 36.98 57.75
C PHE A 356 -53.87 36.11 56.74
N ALA A 357 -54.09 34.82 57.05
CA ALA A 357 -54.76 33.88 56.15
C ALA A 357 -56.20 34.30 55.79
N GLU A 358 -56.90 34.89 56.75
CA GLU A 358 -58.30 35.33 56.62
C GLU A 358 -58.44 36.82 56.22
N HIS A 359 -57.33 37.48 55.84
CA HIS A 359 -57.40 38.89 55.44
C HIS A 359 -58.09 39.03 54.07
N ASP A 360 -59.26 39.66 54.05
CA ASP A 360 -60.17 39.74 52.88
C ASP A 360 -59.46 40.19 51.59
N GLU A 361 -58.60 41.20 51.67
CA GLU A 361 -57.89 41.71 50.49
C GLU A 361 -56.88 40.70 49.92
N LEU A 362 -56.14 40.00 50.79
CA LEU A 362 -55.20 38.96 50.37
C LEU A 362 -55.96 37.75 49.78
N ALA A 363 -57.10 37.37 50.37
CA ALA A 363 -57.94 36.30 49.85
C ALA A 363 -58.44 36.63 48.42
N ARG A 364 -58.96 37.84 48.19
CA ARG A 364 -59.40 38.30 46.86
C ARG A 364 -58.27 38.33 45.83
N LEU A 365 -57.11 38.86 46.21
CA LEU A 365 -55.93 38.91 45.33
C LEU A 365 -55.42 37.49 45.00
N GLN A 366 -55.47 36.56 45.97
CA GLN A 366 -55.12 35.16 45.76
C GLN A 366 -56.07 34.49 44.76
N GLU A 367 -57.38 34.63 44.95
CA GLU A 367 -58.38 34.06 44.03
C GLU A 367 -58.21 34.60 42.61
N ARG A 368 -58.01 35.91 42.47
CA ARG A 368 -57.76 36.55 41.18
C ARG A 368 -56.47 36.05 40.53
N ALA A 369 -55.37 35.94 41.28
CA ALA A 369 -54.11 35.39 40.77
C ALA A 369 -54.25 33.91 40.38
N ARG A 370 -54.99 33.12 41.16
CA ARG A 370 -55.28 31.70 40.87
C ARG A 370 -56.08 31.55 39.58
N ALA A 371 -57.12 32.37 39.40
CA ALA A 371 -57.94 32.38 38.20
C ALA A 371 -57.11 32.70 36.94
N LEU A 372 -56.20 33.69 37.03
CA LEU A 372 -55.31 34.05 35.92
C LEU A 372 -54.26 32.99 35.60
N LEU A 373 -53.67 32.32 36.62
CA LEU A 373 -52.54 31.39 36.44
C LEU A 373 -52.95 29.94 36.13
N TRP A 374 -54.11 29.48 36.59
CA TRP A 374 -54.59 28.11 36.38
C TRP A 374 -55.60 27.95 35.24
N THR A 375 -56.12 29.06 34.70
CA THR A 375 -56.94 29.05 33.48
C THR A 375 -56.06 29.21 32.25
N ALA A 376 -56.44 28.58 31.14
CA ALA A 376 -55.80 28.77 29.84
C ALA A 376 -56.79 29.48 28.89
N PRO A 377 -56.36 30.50 28.13
CA PRO A 377 -55.01 31.08 28.10
C PRO A 377 -54.70 31.96 29.35
N CYS A 378 -53.45 31.93 29.82
CA CYS A 378 -52.98 32.67 30.99
C CYS A 378 -52.44 34.05 30.58
N ASP A 379 -53.01 35.12 31.11
CA ASP A 379 -52.47 36.47 30.95
C ASP A 379 -51.33 36.70 31.95
N LEU A 380 -50.09 36.48 31.49
CA LEU A 380 -48.87 36.66 32.28
C LEU A 380 -48.68 38.10 32.77
N ARG A 381 -49.13 39.09 31.98
CA ARG A 381 -48.98 40.51 32.34
C ARG A 381 -49.89 40.83 33.51
N GLN A 382 -51.18 40.50 33.40
CA GLN A 382 -52.12 40.69 34.50
C GLN A 382 -51.76 39.85 35.73
N ALA A 383 -51.35 38.59 35.56
CA ALA A 383 -50.93 37.74 36.66
C ALA A 383 -49.75 38.35 37.43
N THR A 384 -48.77 38.94 36.72
CA THR A 384 -47.62 39.63 37.35
C THR A 384 -48.07 40.85 38.17
N VAL A 385 -49.01 41.65 37.64
CA VAL A 385 -49.55 42.83 38.33
C VAL A 385 -50.27 42.43 39.62
N VAL A 386 -51.19 41.46 39.55
CA VAL A 386 -51.95 40.97 40.72
C VAL A 386 -51.02 40.39 41.78
N LEU A 387 -49.97 39.66 41.36
CA LEU A 387 -49.00 39.10 42.30
C LEU A 387 -48.13 40.19 42.98
N ALA A 388 -47.80 41.26 42.27
CA ALA A 388 -47.08 42.40 42.83
C ALA A 388 -47.96 43.21 43.80
N GLU A 389 -49.26 43.32 43.54
CA GLU A 389 -50.26 43.85 44.49
C GLU A 389 -50.33 42.99 45.75
N TYR A 390 -50.49 41.67 45.60
CA TYR A 390 -50.48 40.74 46.74
C TYR A 390 -49.24 40.90 47.62
N GLN A 391 -48.05 40.97 47.01
CA GLN A 391 -46.80 41.16 47.74
C GLN A 391 -46.70 42.53 48.43
N ARG A 392 -47.30 43.58 47.87
CA ARG A 392 -47.33 44.91 48.51
C ARG A 392 -48.22 44.90 49.75
N VAL A 393 -49.44 44.38 49.65
CA VAL A 393 -50.38 44.26 50.78
C VAL A 393 -49.81 43.36 51.88
N LEU A 394 -49.20 42.22 51.52
CA LEU A 394 -48.58 41.35 52.52
C LEU A 394 -47.43 42.05 53.26
N ARG A 395 -46.67 42.94 52.59
CA ARG A 395 -45.60 43.70 53.22
C ARG A 395 -46.11 44.83 54.10
N SER A 396 -47.16 45.55 53.70
CA SER A 396 -47.73 46.62 54.54
C SER A 396 -48.30 46.06 55.85
N LEU A 397 -48.96 44.90 55.78
CA LEU A 397 -49.45 44.16 56.95
C LEU A 397 -48.30 43.66 57.85
N GLU A 398 -47.17 43.25 57.26
CA GLU A 398 -45.97 42.84 58.01
C GLU A 398 -45.28 44.03 58.70
N THR A 399 -45.29 45.23 58.10
CA THR A 399 -44.68 46.44 58.66
C THR A 399 -45.61 47.30 59.51
N GLY A 400 -46.89 46.93 59.64
CA GLY A 400 -47.89 47.67 60.42
C GLY A 400 -48.20 49.05 59.86
N THR A 401 -48.11 49.22 58.55
CA THR A 401 -48.34 50.50 57.84
C THR A 401 -49.66 50.39 57.09
N ASP A 402 -50.78 50.57 57.80
CA ASP A 402 -52.10 50.76 57.18
C ASP A 402 -52.30 52.22 56.74
#